data_AF-A0A1I6SNU8-F1
#
_entry.id   AF-A0A1I6SNU8-F1
#
_cell.length_a   1.000
_cell.length_b   1.000
_cell.length_c   1.000
_cell.angle_alpha   90.00
_cell.angle_beta   90.00
_cell.angle_gamma   90.00
#
_symmetry.space_group_name_H-M   'P 1'
#
loop_
_entity.id
_entity.type
_entity.pdbx_description
1 polymer ?
#
loop_
_entity_poly.entity_id
_entity_poly.type
_entity_poly.pdbx_seq_one_letter_code
_entity_poly.pdbx_strand_id
1 'polypeptide(L)'
;MASRSRASRAGDLWFALDPSLLFLVDGDGRLVSANPAGEAAIANGQLLSLGTGALGFGSADCDAAFLAGVRKVADKGGRLRLVLRQRHGGWVGAGLYGAPDEGLVIVALQEELKPTAAAMAAMSDAFHLTAAEADVLQHLLAGECPK
;
A
#
# COMPACT_ATOMS: atom_id res chain seq x y z
N MET A 1 1.49 -4.85 34.96
CA MET A 1 0.27 -4.96 34.12
C MET A 1 -0.24 -3.64 33.52
N ALA A 2 0.16 -2.45 33.98
CA ALA A 2 -0.33 -1.15 33.45
C ALA A 2 0.32 -0.67 32.13
N SER A 3 1.46 -1.23 31.71
CA SER A 3 2.20 -0.76 30.53
C SER A 3 1.55 -1.19 29.20
N ARG A 4 0.98 -2.41 29.13
CA ARG A 4 0.32 -2.92 27.92
C ARG A 4 -0.97 -2.16 27.58
N SER A 5 -1.75 -1.72 28.57
CA SER A 5 -3.01 -1.00 28.32
C SER A 5 -2.81 0.46 27.91
N ARG A 6 -1.66 1.07 28.25
CA ARG A 6 -1.31 2.42 27.84
C ARG A 6 -0.68 2.44 26.44
N ALA A 7 0.13 1.42 26.13
CA ALA A 7 0.69 1.21 24.80
C ALA A 7 -0.39 0.90 23.75
N SER A 8 -1.39 0.05 24.09
CA SER A 8 -2.50 -0.21 23.17
C SER A 8 -3.30 1.07 22.90
N ARG A 9 -3.68 1.82 23.94
CA ARG A 9 -4.39 3.10 23.78
C ARG A 9 -3.61 4.12 22.96
N ALA A 10 -2.29 4.20 23.11
CA ALA A 10 -1.47 5.12 22.33
C ALA A 10 -1.38 4.69 20.85
N GLY A 11 -1.31 3.38 20.59
CA GLY A 11 -1.34 2.81 19.24
C GLY A 11 -2.68 3.03 18.55
N ASP A 12 -3.78 2.77 19.26
CA ASP A 12 -5.15 2.99 18.77
C ASP A 12 -5.37 4.48 18.43
N LEU A 13 -4.87 5.38 19.29
CA LEU A 13 -4.98 6.83 19.07
C LEU A 13 -4.13 7.28 17.87
N TRP A 14 -2.89 6.79 17.74
CA TRP A 14 -2.06 7.12 16.58
C TRP A 14 -2.73 6.65 15.28
N PHE A 15 -3.17 5.40 15.23
CA PHE A 15 -3.81 4.83 14.06
C PHE A 15 -5.05 5.63 13.64
N ALA A 16 -5.89 6.02 14.62
CA ALA A 16 -7.10 6.80 14.36
C ALA A 16 -6.83 8.26 13.93
N LEU A 17 -5.73 8.87 14.39
CA LEU A 17 -5.42 10.28 14.11
C LEU A 17 -4.48 10.49 12.92
N ASP A 18 -3.85 9.44 12.39
CA ASP A 18 -2.96 9.57 11.23
C ASP A 18 -3.76 10.06 10.02
N PRO A 19 -3.31 11.14 9.33
CA PRO A 19 -4.02 11.67 8.17
C PRO A 19 -3.86 10.81 6.91
N SER A 20 -2.93 9.85 6.92
CA SER A 20 -2.72 8.92 5.80
C SER A 20 -3.86 7.89 5.72
N LEU A 21 -4.04 7.28 4.55
CA LEU A 21 -4.98 6.17 4.39
C LEU A 21 -4.35 4.90 5.00
N LEU A 22 -4.76 4.54 6.22
CA LEU A 22 -4.23 3.37 6.92
C LEU A 22 -5.26 2.25 7.01
N PHE A 23 -4.77 1.04 6.78
CA PHE A 23 -5.55 -0.19 6.88
C PHE A 23 -4.76 -1.23 7.65
N LEU A 24 -5.47 -2.09 8.37
CA LEU A 24 -4.95 -3.28 8.99
C LEU A 24 -5.53 -4.47 8.24
N VAL A 25 -4.66 -5.34 7.71
CA VAL A 25 -5.07 -6.54 6.99
C VAL A 25 -4.46 -7.79 7.60
N ASP A 26 -5.10 -8.94 7.39
CA ASP A 26 -4.52 -10.25 7.71
C ASP A 26 -3.55 -10.74 6.62
N GLY A 27 -2.91 -11.90 6.85
CA GLY A 27 -2.00 -12.53 5.90
C GLY A 27 -2.61 -12.93 4.54
N ASP A 28 -3.94 -12.91 4.42
CA ASP A 28 -4.68 -13.11 3.18
C ASP A 28 -5.17 -11.78 2.55
N GLY A 29 -4.72 -10.64 3.10
CA GLY A 29 -5.06 -9.31 2.61
C GLY A 29 -6.48 -8.86 2.95
N ARG A 30 -7.17 -9.57 3.85
CA ARG A 30 -8.52 -9.21 4.28
C ARG A 30 -8.49 -8.05 5.25
N LEU A 31 -9.37 -7.08 5.03
CA LEU A 31 -9.48 -5.90 5.87
C LEU A 31 -9.99 -6.27 7.26
N VAL A 32 -9.18 -5.98 8.27
CA VAL A 32 -9.52 -6.11 9.69
C VAL A 32 -10.03 -4.78 10.24
N SER A 33 -9.35 -3.69 9.90
CA SER A 33 -9.70 -2.33 10.34
C SER A 33 -9.18 -1.28 9.37
N ALA A 34 -9.83 -0.12 9.32
CA ALA A 34 -9.33 1.07 8.63
C ALA A 34 -9.32 2.25 9.61
N ASN A 35 -8.46 3.24 9.39
CA ASN A 35 -8.56 4.52 10.10
C ASN A 35 -9.66 5.40 9.46
N PRO A 36 -10.09 6.51 10.10
CA PRO A 36 -11.15 7.36 9.55
C PRO A 36 -10.91 7.84 8.12
N ALA A 37 -9.66 8.14 7.76
CA ALA A 37 -9.29 8.52 6.39
C ALA A 37 -9.48 7.35 5.41
N GLY A 38 -9.03 6.15 5.79
CA GLY A 38 -9.22 4.91 5.03
C GLY A 38 -10.69 4.52 4.87
N GLU A 39 -11.50 4.65 5.92
CA GLU A 39 -12.95 4.42 5.87
C GLU A 39 -13.61 5.38 4.89
N ALA A 40 -13.26 6.67 4.92
CA ALA A 40 -13.76 7.65 3.97
C ALA A 40 -13.37 7.32 2.52
N ALA A 41 -12.14 6.86 2.29
CA ALA A 41 -11.69 6.44 0.95
C ALA A 41 -12.46 5.21 0.42
N ILE A 42 -12.76 4.24 1.29
CA ILE A 42 -13.60 3.09 0.94
C ILE A 42 -15.04 3.56 0.62
N ALA A 43 -15.62 4.40 1.47
CA ALA A 43 -16.98 4.92 1.29
C ALA A 43 -17.13 5.74 -0.02
N ASN A 44 -16.08 6.47 -0.41
CA ASN A 44 -16.03 7.24 -1.65
C ASN A 44 -15.67 6.39 -2.89
N GLY A 45 -15.47 5.08 -2.73
CA GLY A 45 -15.18 4.15 -3.83
C GLY A 45 -13.77 4.26 -4.43
N GLN A 46 -12.83 4.88 -3.71
CA GLN A 46 -11.42 4.99 -4.14
C GLN A 46 -10.66 3.66 -4.00
N LEU A 47 -11.15 2.78 -3.12
CA LEU A 47 -10.62 1.44 -2.88
C LEU A 47 -11.78 0.45 -2.89
N LEU A 48 -11.55 -0.72 -3.49
CA LEU A 48 -12.55 -1.79 -3.48
C LEU A 48 -12.33 -2.66 -2.25
N SER A 49 -13.38 -2.86 -1.46
CA SER A 49 -13.48 -4.09 -0.68
C SER A 49 -14.02 -5.16 -1.63
N LEU A 50 -13.17 -6.11 -2.00
CA LEU A 50 -13.59 -7.25 -2.82
C LEU A 50 -14.68 -8.03 -2.08
N GLY A 51 -15.50 -8.82 -2.79
CA GLY A 51 -16.56 -9.63 -2.16
C GLY A 51 -16.06 -10.62 -1.10
N THR A 52 -14.75 -10.83 -1.01
CA THR A 52 -14.04 -11.63 -0.02
C THR A 52 -13.61 -10.85 1.24
N GLY A 53 -13.83 -9.54 1.29
CA GLY A 53 -13.33 -8.64 2.33
C GLY A 53 -11.87 -8.21 2.14
N ALA A 54 -11.19 -8.64 1.07
CA ALA A 54 -9.84 -8.22 0.74
C ALA A 54 -9.80 -6.83 0.11
N LEU A 55 -8.74 -6.07 0.41
CA LEU A 55 -8.47 -4.82 -0.28
C LEU A 55 -8.12 -5.12 -1.74
N GLY A 56 -8.83 -4.47 -2.66
CA GLY A 56 -8.65 -4.58 -4.09
C GLY A 56 -8.33 -3.23 -4.73
N PHE A 57 -7.44 -3.27 -5.71
CA PHE A 57 -6.96 -2.13 -6.48
C PHE A 57 -7.55 -2.13 -7.89
N GLY A 58 -8.21 -3.21 -8.32
CA GLY A 58 -9.02 -3.25 -9.54
C GLY A 58 -8.26 -3.68 -10.79
N SER A 59 -7.08 -4.27 -10.62
CA SER A 59 -6.36 -5.06 -11.62
C SER A 59 -5.93 -6.36 -10.97
N ALA A 60 -6.18 -7.50 -11.63
CA ALA A 60 -5.83 -8.82 -11.09
C ALA A 60 -4.33 -8.95 -10.78
N ASP A 61 -3.47 -8.35 -11.62
CA ASP A 61 -2.02 -8.37 -11.41
C ASP A 61 -1.61 -7.53 -10.19
N CYS A 62 -2.26 -6.36 -10.00
CA CYS A 62 -2.02 -5.51 -8.83
C CYS A 62 -2.54 -6.15 -7.54
N ASP A 63 -3.71 -6.80 -7.60
CA ASP A 63 -4.30 -7.51 -6.47
C ASP A 63 -3.41 -8.72 -6.07
N ALA A 64 -2.86 -9.43 -7.05
CA ALA A 64 -1.90 -10.52 -6.82
C ALA A 64 -0.57 -10.00 -6.25
N ALA A 65 -0.03 -8.91 -6.79
CA ALA A 65 1.21 -8.29 -6.30
C ALA A 65 1.05 -7.78 -4.85
N PHE A 66 -0.09 -7.16 -4.55
CA PHE A 66 -0.44 -6.74 -3.19
C PHE A 66 -0.47 -7.94 -2.23
N LEU A 67 -1.20 -9.00 -2.57
CA LEU A 67 -1.30 -10.19 -1.72
C LEU A 67 0.07 -10.87 -1.51
N ALA A 68 0.88 -10.95 -2.56
CA ALA A 68 2.24 -11.47 -2.46
C ALA A 68 3.12 -10.61 -1.53
N GLY A 69 2.97 -9.28 -1.59
CA GLY A 69 3.65 -8.35 -0.70
C GLY A 69 3.23 -8.50 0.76
N VAL A 70 1.92 -8.63 1.02
CA VAL A 70 1.38 -8.88 2.37
C VAL A 70 1.96 -10.18 2.95
N ARG A 71 1.92 -11.28 2.19
CA ARG A 71 2.49 -12.58 2.59
C ARG A 71 4.01 -12.57 2.79
N LYS A 72 4.69 -11.60 2.20
CA LYS A 72 6.15 -11.45 2.38
C LYS A 72 6.49 -10.85 3.75
N VAL A 73 5.63 -9.99 4.30
CA VAL A 73 5.89 -9.27 5.57
C VAL A 73 5.06 -9.79 6.75
N ALA A 74 3.93 -10.43 6.51
CA ALA A 74 3.12 -11.08 7.55
C ALA A 74 3.94 -12.18 8.26
N ASP A 75 3.82 -12.27 9.59
CA ASP A 75 4.53 -13.18 10.51
C ASP A 75 6.06 -13.07 10.54
N LYS A 76 6.69 -12.66 9.44
CA LYS A 76 8.14 -12.50 9.30
C LYS A 76 8.60 -11.12 9.77
N GLY A 77 7.69 -10.17 9.80
CA GLY A 77 7.98 -8.76 10.00
C GLY A 77 8.65 -8.10 8.81
N GLY A 78 8.91 -6.80 8.95
CA GLY A 78 9.66 -6.02 7.97
C GLY A 78 8.82 -4.97 7.27
N ARG A 79 9.40 -4.38 6.22
CA ARG A 79 8.80 -3.28 5.46
C ARG A 79 8.95 -3.54 3.98
N LEU A 80 7.88 -3.32 3.23
CA LEU A 80 7.85 -3.40 1.77
C LEU A 80 7.13 -2.19 1.21
N ARG A 81 7.57 -1.71 0.05
CA ARG A 81 6.86 -0.69 -0.71
C ARG A 81 6.43 -1.28 -2.04
N LEU A 82 5.19 -1.02 -2.42
CA LEU A 82 4.61 -1.38 -3.71
C LEU A 82 4.07 -0.12 -4.38
N VAL A 83 3.94 -0.17 -5.70
CA VAL A 83 3.18 0.81 -6.48
C VAL A 83 2.08 0.05 -7.20
N LEU A 84 0.83 0.45 -6.96
CA LEU A 84 -0.37 -0.28 -7.39
C LEU A 84 -1.23 0.63 -8.25
N ARG A 85 -1.81 0.06 -9.30
CA ARG A 85 -2.75 0.77 -10.18
C ARG A 85 -4.18 0.59 -9.69
N GLN A 86 -4.87 1.71 -9.52
CA GLN A 86 -6.29 1.74 -9.17
C GLN A 86 -7.18 1.54 -10.39
N ARG A 87 -8.41 1.07 -10.17
CA ARG A 87 -9.43 0.85 -11.22
C ARG A 87 -9.68 2.07 -12.12
N HIS A 88 -9.70 3.27 -11.54
CA HIS A 88 -9.92 4.51 -12.30
C HIS A 88 -8.65 4.98 -13.04
N GLY A 89 -7.60 4.16 -13.09
CA GLY A 89 -6.35 4.44 -13.79
C GLY A 89 -5.31 5.22 -12.99
N GLY A 90 -5.63 5.62 -11.75
CA GLY A 90 -4.71 6.29 -10.83
C GLY A 90 -3.64 5.35 -10.28
N TRP A 91 -2.55 5.92 -9.77
CA TRP A 91 -1.44 5.19 -9.15
C TRP A 91 -1.34 5.54 -7.68
N VAL A 92 -1.09 4.52 -6.85
CA VAL A 92 -0.92 4.69 -5.42
C VAL A 92 0.31 3.93 -4.94
N GLY A 93 1.12 4.58 -4.11
CA GLY A 93 2.16 3.92 -3.35
C GLY A 93 1.56 3.22 -2.13
N ALA A 94 1.90 1.96 -1.92
CA ALA A 94 1.49 1.19 -0.76
C ALA A 94 2.71 0.79 0.08
N GLY A 95 2.79 1.29 1.31
CA GLY A 95 3.74 0.82 2.31
C GLY A 95 3.12 -0.31 3.13
N LEU A 96 3.77 -1.47 3.15
CA LEU A 96 3.39 -2.64 3.96
C LEU A 96 4.35 -2.78 5.13
N TYR A 97 3.81 -2.88 6.33
CA TYR A 97 4.58 -2.96 7.56
C TYR A 97 4.07 -4.16 8.38
N GLY A 98 4.90 -5.20 8.48
CA GLY A 98 4.64 -6.37 9.31
C GLY A 98 5.47 -6.33 10.58
N ALA A 99 5.00 -7.04 11.61
CA ALA A 99 5.76 -7.34 12.81
C ALA A 99 6.04 -8.85 12.89
N PRO A 100 7.19 -9.29 13.45
CA PRO A 100 7.46 -10.70 13.66
C PRO A 100 6.40 -11.35 14.54
N ASP A 101 6.01 -12.57 14.20
CA ASP A 101 4.99 -13.40 14.88
C ASP A 101 3.58 -12.77 14.94
N GLU A 102 3.35 -11.70 14.18
CA GLU A 102 2.04 -11.06 14.01
C GLU A 102 1.52 -11.33 12.60
N GLY A 103 0.37 -12.01 12.51
CA GLY A 103 -0.31 -12.29 11.24
C GLY A 103 -1.02 -11.08 10.62
N LEU A 104 -0.78 -9.89 11.16
CA LEU A 104 -1.39 -8.62 10.77
C LEU A 104 -0.37 -7.70 10.13
N VAL A 105 -0.81 -6.97 9.11
CA VAL A 105 0.02 -6.05 8.33
C VAL A 105 -0.67 -4.70 8.28
N ILE A 106 0.08 -3.65 8.63
CA ILE A 106 -0.35 -2.26 8.40
C ILE A 106 -0.07 -1.92 6.93
N VAL A 107 -1.09 -1.44 6.24
CA VAL A 107 -1.02 -0.92 4.89
C VAL A 107 -1.22 0.59 4.95
N ALA A 108 -0.24 1.36 4.50
CA ALA A 108 -0.33 2.80 4.35
C ALA A 108 -0.35 3.16 2.88
N LEU A 109 -1.44 3.76 2.41
CA LEU A 109 -1.57 4.22 1.02
C LEU A 109 -1.25 5.71 0.91
N GLN A 110 -0.47 6.05 -0.11
CA GLN A 110 -0.09 7.43 -0.43
C GLN A 110 -0.23 7.65 -1.93
N GLU A 111 -0.93 8.72 -2.31
CA GLU A 111 -0.90 9.20 -3.70
C GLU A 111 0.52 9.71 -4.01
N GLU A 112 1.13 9.17 -5.06
CA GLU A 112 2.49 9.53 -5.42
C GLU A 112 2.49 10.45 -6.64
N LEU A 113 2.38 11.75 -6.38
CA LEU A 113 2.38 12.81 -7.40
C LEU A 113 3.78 13.03 -8.03
N LYS A 114 4.85 12.64 -7.32
CA LYS A 114 6.24 12.68 -7.78
C LYS A 114 6.97 11.42 -7.31
N PRO A 115 7.19 10.42 -8.18
CA PRO A 115 7.75 9.14 -7.77
C PRO A 115 9.20 9.28 -7.29
N THR A 116 9.46 8.75 -6.11
CA THR A 116 10.83 8.57 -5.59
C THR A 116 11.59 7.48 -6.37
N ALA A 117 12.93 7.40 -6.25
CA ALA A 117 13.71 6.36 -6.94
C ALA A 117 13.25 4.92 -6.59
N ALA A 118 12.84 4.69 -5.35
CA ALA A 118 12.28 3.41 -4.91
C ALA A 118 10.90 3.13 -5.56
N ALA A 119 10.09 4.17 -5.78
CA ALA A 119 8.83 4.05 -6.50
C ALA A 119 9.05 3.81 -7.99
N MET A 120 10.04 4.44 -8.61
CA MET A 120 10.44 4.17 -10.00
C MET A 120 10.91 2.73 -10.19
N ALA A 121 11.67 2.18 -9.25
CA ALA A 121 12.06 0.76 -9.28
C ALA A 121 10.82 -0.15 -9.16
N ALA A 122 9.92 0.13 -8.21
CA ALA A 122 8.69 -0.64 -8.05
C ALA A 122 7.75 -0.54 -9.28
N MET A 123 7.67 0.62 -9.92
CA MET A 123 6.95 0.79 -11.19
C MET A 123 7.60 -0.05 -12.30
N SER A 124 8.92 -0.01 -12.41
CA SER A 124 9.66 -0.80 -13.40
C SER A 124 9.39 -2.29 -13.23
N ASP A 125 9.42 -2.78 -11.98
CA ASP A 125 9.10 -4.17 -11.67
C ASP A 125 7.65 -4.53 -11.99
N ALA A 126 6.70 -3.66 -11.64
CA ALA A 126 5.26 -3.90 -11.84
C ALA A 126 4.87 -3.97 -13.32
N PHE A 127 5.59 -3.26 -14.19
CA PHE A 127 5.35 -3.24 -15.63
C PHE A 127 6.31 -4.13 -16.43
N HIS A 128 7.21 -4.86 -15.75
CA HIS A 128 8.28 -5.61 -16.38
C HIS A 128 9.12 -4.76 -17.34
N LEU A 129 9.36 -3.50 -16.99
CA LEU A 129 10.16 -2.59 -17.80
C LEU A 129 11.60 -3.09 -17.85
N THR A 130 12.16 -3.03 -19.05
CA THR A 130 13.61 -3.12 -19.24
C THR A 130 14.29 -1.88 -18.67
N ALA A 131 15.60 -1.97 -18.44
CA ALA A 131 16.39 -0.82 -17.97
C ALA A 131 16.22 0.42 -18.88
N ALA A 132 16.10 0.22 -20.19
CA ALA A 132 15.90 1.30 -21.15
C ALA A 132 14.49 1.94 -21.04
N GLU A 133 13.45 1.14 -20.84
CA GLU A 133 12.08 1.65 -20.68
C GLU A 133 11.91 2.39 -19.35
N ALA A 134 12.56 1.92 -18.29
CA ALA A 134 12.59 2.60 -17.00
C ALA A 134 13.29 3.97 -17.10
N ASP A 135 14.40 4.04 -17.83
CA ASP A 135 15.17 5.27 -18.08
C ASP A 135 14.35 6.29 -18.89
N VAL A 136 13.66 5.85 -19.95
CA VAL A 136 12.74 6.69 -20.72
C VAL A 136 11.61 7.22 -19.86
N LEU A 137 11.00 6.37 -19.02
CA LEU A 137 9.94 6.79 -18.12
C LEU A 137 10.45 7.84 -17.12
N GLN A 138 11.68 7.70 -16.63
CA GLN A 138 12.30 8.66 -15.72
C GLN A 138 12.51 10.02 -16.39
N HIS A 139 13.04 10.05 -17.61
CA HIS A 139 13.24 11.29 -18.38
C HIS A 139 11.91 11.96 -18.79
N LEU A 140 10.87 11.18 -19.11
CA LEU A 140 9.52 11.69 -19.36
C LEU A 140 8.95 12.38 -18.12
N LEU A 141 9.09 11.76 -16.95
CA LEU A 141 8.61 12.31 -15.68
C LEU A 141 9.42 13.53 -15.21
N ALA A 142 10.71 13.60 -15.55
CA ALA A 142 11.57 14.75 -15.29
C ALA A 142 11.32 15.94 -16.23
N GLY A 143 10.53 15.75 -17.30
CA GLY A 143 10.29 16.76 -18.32
C GLY A 143 11.51 16.99 -19.24
N GLU A 144 12.42 16.03 -19.31
CA GLU A 144 13.67 16.10 -20.08
C GLU A 144 13.51 15.54 -21.49
N CYS A 145 12.38 14.86 -21.78
CA CYS A 145 12.02 14.45 -23.13
C CYS A 145 11.25 15.55 -23.87
N PRO A 146 11.59 15.86 -25.13
CA PRO A 146 10.79 16.76 -25.95
C PRO A 146 9.38 16.18 -26.18
N LYS A 147 8.39 17.07 -26.23
CA LYS A 147 6.99 16.72 -26.51
C LYS A 147 6.82 16.07 -27.89
#